data_AF-A0A354H0T5-F1
#
_entry.id   AF-A0A354H0T5-F1
#
_cell.length_a   1.000
_cell.length_b   1.000
_cell.length_c   1.000
_cell.angle_alpha   90.00
_cell.angle_beta   90.00
_cell.angle_gamma   90.00
#
_symmetry.space_group_name_H-M   'P 1'
#
loop_
_entity.id
_entity.type
_entity.pdbx_description
1 polymer ?
#
loop_
_entity_poly.entity_id
_entity_poly.type
_entity_poly.pdbx_seq_one_letter_code
_entity_poly.pdbx_strand_id
1 'polypeptide(L)'
;MGFSNPWGAMLSYSKACFGTPKHGRRPSGRARLELERLEPRNLMAVTSTLVGGVLTVMGSPNRETIRVLADPTAGQLVVQDAQGVVGRFASAAVASIAISTGDGGLITVDNAVLQPTTIQAGNGDELIRTGGGPTTVFGGTGPDKIIAGAGPATLIGGTGRNALYAGSGVDTLVGGPGKNQFFEVKPVDTVIAGPNDQIFRASLPPAVPAAGAQLTGADVGQLLQRASAADSAGDGIVAIVDRGGRLLGVRVEGNVSPLITGDPAKLTFAIDGAIAEARTAAFFANNAAPLTSRTIGFISQSTITQREVNSSPDVADPNSTLSGPGFVAPIRVGGHFPPGVSFTPQVDLFAIEHTNRDTTLHVNPDGTRTPVLHRFNVPTQFLPPVMPGNQPLTPPDSYGFISGLDTTALPRGIGTLPGGIPIYKRDFPGGPLNLAGGIGVFFPGTTGYASEENSSLSSDYNPTKRDRSLEAEYDAFAAVGGAPGLGLGIGTLNGVAPVTGVTLPLTQDQMRIDLVGVTLDIVGPGGIQGPSRLAQFGATLGIGDPNSGVNEPVNGGGAALLPGLGVPDGWLVTPHDGVGITAAQVTQIIQQGVAQAGLTRAAIRLPVGSRTSMV
;
A
#
# COMPACT_ATOMS: atom_id res chain seq x y z
N MET A 1 -13.05 45.73 -55.25
CA MET A 1 -14.45 45.28 -55.45
C MET A 1 -15.02 45.08 -54.05
N GLY A 2 -15.90 45.90 -53.47
CA GLY A 2 -16.95 46.72 -54.06
C GLY A 2 -18.30 46.14 -53.63
N PHE A 3 -18.98 46.85 -52.71
CA PHE A 3 -20.45 46.90 -52.50
C PHE A 3 -21.15 45.60 -52.04
N SER A 4 -22.23 45.56 -51.23
CA SER A 4 -23.14 46.57 -50.69
C SER A 4 -24.16 45.87 -49.75
N ASN A 5 -24.53 46.55 -48.65
CA ASN A 5 -25.85 46.49 -47.96
C ASN A 5 -27.01 46.83 -48.95
N PRO A 6 -28.34 46.78 -48.67
CA PRO A 6 -29.02 47.10 -47.39
C PRO A 6 -30.42 46.44 -47.17
N TRP A 7 -31.18 46.97 -46.19
CA TRP A 7 -32.65 47.15 -46.01
C TRP A 7 -32.93 46.94 -44.50
N GLY A 8 -33.30 47.91 -43.64
CA GLY A 8 -34.18 49.09 -43.76
C GLY A 8 -35.46 48.78 -42.94
N ALA A 9 -36.11 49.63 -42.14
CA ALA A 9 -35.95 51.03 -41.75
C ALA A 9 -36.97 51.37 -40.62
N MET A 10 -36.60 52.36 -39.78
CA MET A 10 -37.40 53.53 -39.37
C MET A 10 -38.75 53.44 -38.62
N LEU A 11 -38.85 54.21 -37.52
CA LEU A 11 -39.55 55.52 -37.53
C LEU A 11 -39.21 56.39 -36.30
N SER A 12 -39.35 57.70 -36.51
CA SER A 12 -38.73 58.86 -35.84
C SER A 12 -39.81 59.86 -35.39
N TYR A 13 -39.43 60.86 -34.56
CA TYR A 13 -39.78 62.31 -34.58
C TYR A 13 -39.80 62.86 -33.11
N SER A 14 -39.36 64.07 -32.73
CA SER A 14 -38.83 65.26 -33.41
C SER A 14 -38.15 66.22 -32.41
N LYS A 15 -37.38 67.20 -32.91
CA LYS A 15 -36.87 68.42 -32.24
C LYS A 15 -37.71 69.64 -32.67
N ALA A 16 -37.89 70.65 -31.81
CA ALA A 16 -37.84 72.09 -32.15
C ALA A 16 -37.97 73.04 -30.93
N CYS A 17 -37.61 74.31 -31.16
CA CYS A 17 -37.14 75.38 -30.26
C CYS A 17 -38.21 76.40 -29.73
N PHE A 18 -37.72 77.36 -28.90
CA PHE A 18 -38.16 78.78 -28.64
C PHE A 18 -38.82 79.17 -27.28
N GLY A 19 -38.28 80.25 -26.64
CA GLY A 19 -39.05 81.29 -25.92
C GLY A 19 -38.86 81.50 -24.39
N THR A 20 -38.27 82.63 -23.97
CA THR A 20 -38.29 83.26 -22.61
C THR A 20 -39.57 84.11 -22.35
N PRO A 21 -39.88 84.76 -21.18
CA PRO A 21 -39.37 84.72 -19.79
C PRO A 21 -40.45 84.64 -18.65
N LYS A 22 -39.97 84.49 -17.39
CA LYS A 22 -40.48 84.88 -16.04
C LYS A 22 -42.01 84.95 -15.76
N HIS A 23 -42.45 84.16 -14.76
CA HIS A 23 -43.31 84.65 -13.67
C HIS A 23 -43.10 83.81 -12.40
N GLY A 24 -42.88 84.49 -11.27
CA GLY A 24 -42.54 83.88 -9.98
C GLY A 24 -43.69 83.13 -9.33
N ARG A 25 -43.35 82.02 -8.66
CA ARG A 25 -44.15 81.42 -7.59
C ARG A 25 -43.21 81.00 -6.47
N ARG A 26 -43.52 81.50 -5.26
CA ARG A 26 -42.90 81.14 -3.99
C ARG A 26 -42.91 79.60 -3.82
N PRO A 27 -41.77 78.95 -3.55
CA PRO A 27 -41.78 77.61 -2.99
C PRO A 27 -41.98 77.72 -1.48
N SER A 28 -42.99 76.99 -1.01
CA SER A 28 -43.23 76.69 0.39
C SER A 28 -41.96 76.23 1.08
N GLY A 29 -41.70 76.78 2.27
CA GLY A 29 -40.68 76.27 3.17
C GLY A 29 -41.00 74.83 3.56
N ARG A 30 -40.26 73.88 3.00
CA ARG A 30 -39.96 72.63 3.69
C ARG A 30 -38.50 72.74 4.10
N ALA A 31 -38.27 72.97 5.39
CA ALA A 31 -36.97 72.72 6.00
C ALA A 31 -36.62 71.26 5.70
N ARG A 32 -35.58 71.05 4.89
CA ARG A 32 -35.03 69.73 4.65
C ARG A 32 -34.25 69.39 5.92
N LEU A 33 -34.73 68.43 6.70
CA LEU A 33 -33.92 67.80 7.74
C LEU A 33 -32.74 67.14 7.02
N GLU A 34 -31.58 67.78 7.09
CA GLU A 34 -30.33 67.10 6.77
C GLU A 34 -30.05 66.14 7.93
N LEU A 35 -30.41 64.88 7.72
CA LEU A 35 -29.87 63.79 8.51
C LEU A 35 -28.39 63.71 8.18
N GLU A 36 -27.56 64.37 9.00
CA GLU A 36 -26.15 64.03 9.06
C GLU A 36 -26.05 62.54 9.36
N ARG A 37 -25.38 61.82 8.46
CA ARG A 37 -25.14 60.40 8.64
C ARG A 37 -24.17 60.28 9.81
N LEU A 38 -24.67 59.84 10.97
CA LEU A 38 -23.85 59.48 12.12
C LEU A 38 -22.66 58.65 11.61
N GLU A 39 -21.45 59.00 12.04
CA GLU A 39 -20.26 58.20 11.76
C GLU A 39 -20.59 56.73 12.06
N PRO A 40 -20.23 55.77 11.17
CA PRO A 40 -20.47 54.37 11.47
C PRO A 40 -19.74 54.06 12.77
N ARG A 41 -20.51 53.73 13.82
CA ARG A 41 -19.94 53.07 15.00
C ARG A 41 -19.40 51.74 14.50
N ASN A 42 -18.07 51.64 14.38
CA ASN A 42 -17.40 50.35 14.28
C ASN A 42 -17.64 49.63 15.61
N LEU A 43 -18.69 48.83 15.66
CA LEU A 43 -18.93 47.90 16.76
C LEU A 43 -17.75 46.92 16.74
N MET A 44 -16.82 47.05 17.68
CA MET A 44 -15.78 46.06 17.90
C MET A 44 -16.47 44.75 18.30
N ALA A 45 -16.56 43.80 17.37
CA ALA A 45 -17.33 42.57 17.58
C ALA A 45 -16.48 41.45 18.21
N VAL A 46 -15.15 41.51 18.11
CA VAL A 46 -14.26 40.53 18.74
C VAL A 46 -13.11 41.26 19.43
N THR A 47 -12.82 40.88 20.68
CA THR A 47 -11.66 41.38 21.43
C THR A 47 -10.70 40.23 21.73
N SER A 48 -9.40 40.51 21.75
CA SER A 48 -8.37 39.54 22.12
C SER A 48 -7.36 40.16 23.08
N THR A 49 -7.12 39.52 24.23
CA THR A 49 -6.24 40.04 25.28
C THR A 49 -5.40 38.90 25.86
N LEU A 50 -4.09 39.14 26.06
CA LEU A 50 -3.18 38.20 26.71
C LEU A 50 -2.85 38.69 28.11
N VAL A 51 -3.30 37.97 29.15
CA VAL A 51 -3.02 38.29 30.55
C VAL A 51 -2.58 37.02 31.28
N GLY A 52 -1.44 37.08 31.97
CA GLY A 52 -0.94 35.95 32.77
C GLY A 52 -0.70 34.66 31.97
N GLY A 53 -0.41 34.78 30.66
CA GLY A 53 -0.24 33.64 29.76
C GLY A 53 -1.53 33.08 29.17
N VAL A 54 -2.71 33.59 29.54
CA VAL A 54 -3.99 33.19 28.97
C VAL A 54 -4.40 34.18 27.88
N LEU A 55 -4.54 33.70 26.66
CA LEU A 55 -5.10 34.48 25.55
C LEU A 55 -6.63 34.36 25.58
N THR A 56 -7.31 35.40 26.04
CA THR A 56 -8.77 35.49 26.05
C THR A 56 -9.27 36.14 24.77
N VAL A 57 -10.13 35.45 24.03
CA VAL A 57 -10.84 35.94 22.86
C VAL A 57 -12.34 35.97 23.17
N MET A 58 -12.94 37.16 23.12
CA MET A 58 -14.34 37.37 23.45
C MET A 58 -15.07 37.94 22.24
N GLY A 59 -16.05 37.18 21.75
CA GLY A 59 -17.00 37.60 20.71
C GLY A 59 -18.06 38.56 21.26
N SER A 60 -18.99 38.94 20.40
CA SER A 60 -20.10 39.82 20.77
C SER A 60 -21.38 38.98 20.94
N PRO A 61 -22.50 39.60 21.35
CA PRO A 61 -23.78 38.91 21.39
C PRO A 61 -24.34 38.51 20.01
N ASN A 62 -23.63 38.75 18.90
CA ASN A 62 -24.12 38.49 17.55
C ASN A 62 -23.43 37.26 16.95
N ARG A 63 -23.75 36.98 15.68
CA ARG A 63 -23.08 35.92 14.91
C ARG A 63 -21.72 36.36 14.43
N GLU A 64 -20.66 35.66 14.86
CA GLU A 64 -19.29 35.98 14.48
C GLU A 64 -18.54 34.86 13.75
N THR A 65 -17.45 35.25 13.10
CA THR A 65 -16.39 34.33 12.67
C THR A 65 -15.14 34.65 13.47
N ILE A 66 -14.60 33.68 14.20
CA ILE A 66 -13.35 33.80 14.95
C ILE A 66 -12.37 32.75 14.41
N ARG A 67 -11.17 33.19 14.05
CA ARG A 67 -10.08 32.31 13.63
C ARG A 67 -8.84 32.53 14.48
N VAL A 68 -8.25 31.46 14.98
CA VAL A 68 -6.95 31.48 15.64
C VAL A 68 -5.99 30.67 14.79
N LEU A 69 -5.02 31.36 14.17
CA LEU A 69 -4.08 30.78 13.23
C LEU A 69 -2.68 30.77 13.84
N ALA A 70 -1.90 29.73 13.57
CA ALA A 70 -0.48 29.73 13.90
C ALA A 70 0.32 30.29 12.71
N ASP A 71 1.22 31.23 12.99
CA ASP A 71 2.25 31.69 12.07
C ASP A 71 3.60 31.15 12.57
N PRO A 72 4.02 29.95 12.12
CA PRO A 72 5.25 29.32 12.58
C PRO A 72 6.50 30.07 12.12
N THR A 73 6.42 30.83 11.03
CA THR A 73 7.56 31.63 10.53
C THR A 73 7.83 32.85 11.40
N ALA A 74 6.79 33.46 11.96
CA ALA A 74 6.92 34.59 12.88
C ALA A 74 6.92 34.16 14.36
N GLY A 75 6.66 32.88 14.66
CA GLY A 75 6.49 32.40 16.04
C GLY A 75 5.29 33.04 16.74
N GLN A 76 4.19 33.25 16.01
CA GLN A 76 3.02 34.00 16.50
C GLN A 76 1.73 33.19 16.42
N LEU A 77 0.79 33.52 17.29
CA LEU A 77 -0.63 33.24 17.13
C LEU A 77 -1.34 34.50 16.63
N VAL A 78 -2.18 34.34 15.61
CA VAL A 78 -2.92 35.42 14.98
C VAL A 78 -4.41 35.18 15.20
N VAL A 79 -5.07 36.11 15.90
CA VAL A 79 -6.52 36.11 16.09
C VAL A 79 -7.13 36.98 15.01
N GLN A 80 -8.10 36.44 14.28
CA GLN A 80 -8.81 37.11 13.19
C GLN A 80 -10.32 37.00 13.35
N ASP A 81 -11.02 38.03 12.91
CA ASP A 81 -12.47 38.02 12.72
C ASP A 81 -12.82 38.08 11.21
N ALA A 82 -14.09 38.33 10.88
CA ALA A 82 -14.52 38.46 9.49
C ALA A 82 -13.96 39.72 8.79
N GLN A 83 -13.47 40.69 9.55
CA GLN A 83 -13.01 42.00 9.11
C GLN A 83 -11.47 42.06 9.01
N GLY A 84 -10.75 41.18 9.71
CA GLY A 84 -9.31 41.02 9.56
C GLY A 84 -8.62 40.58 10.85
N VAL A 85 -7.37 41.00 11.02
CA VAL A 85 -6.56 40.65 12.20
C VAL A 85 -7.00 41.49 13.40
N VAL A 86 -7.43 40.81 14.47
CA VAL A 86 -7.78 41.41 15.77
C VAL A 86 -6.54 41.55 16.65
N GLY A 87 -5.63 40.57 16.60
CA GLY A 87 -4.42 40.58 17.42
C GLY A 87 -3.35 39.58 16.96
N ARG A 88 -2.10 39.87 17.34
CA ARG A 88 -0.93 39.00 17.13
C ARG A 88 -0.20 38.84 18.46
N PHE A 89 0.09 37.60 18.83
CA PHE A 89 0.68 37.25 20.12
C PHE A 89 1.86 36.29 19.90
N ALA A 90 2.96 36.46 20.63
CA ALA A 90 4.05 35.49 20.57
C ALA A 90 3.54 34.14 21.09
N SER A 91 3.67 33.07 20.30
CA SER A 91 3.11 31.75 20.64
C SER A 91 3.71 31.19 21.93
N ALA A 92 4.99 31.50 22.20
CA ALA A 92 5.69 31.13 23.43
C ALA A 92 5.19 31.85 24.68
N ALA A 93 4.51 33.00 24.54
CA ALA A 93 3.93 33.74 25.66
C ALA A 93 2.49 33.30 26.00
N VAL A 94 1.89 32.45 25.15
CA VAL A 94 0.52 31.94 25.34
C VAL A 94 0.61 30.53 25.90
N ALA A 95 0.26 30.39 27.18
CA ALA A 95 0.16 29.11 27.87
C ALA A 95 -1.19 28.41 27.62
N SER A 96 -2.27 29.18 27.43
CA SER A 96 -3.60 28.64 27.07
C SER A 96 -4.46 29.68 26.36
N ILE A 97 -5.51 29.22 25.71
CA ILE A 97 -6.46 30.03 24.94
C ILE A 97 -7.87 29.83 25.50
N ALA A 98 -8.59 30.92 25.75
CA ALA A 98 -9.98 30.89 26.17
C ALA A 98 -10.83 31.69 25.17
N ILE A 99 -11.78 31.04 24.51
CA ILE A 99 -12.67 31.64 23.51
C ILE A 99 -14.11 31.61 24.06
N SER A 100 -14.80 32.75 24.05
CA SER A 100 -16.23 32.82 24.39
C SER A 100 -16.99 33.60 23.33
N THR A 101 -18.15 33.09 22.89
CA THR A 101 -18.99 33.72 21.87
C THR A 101 -20.43 33.90 22.35
N GLY A 102 -21.15 34.84 21.71
CA GLY A 102 -22.58 35.03 21.90
C GLY A 102 -23.41 34.14 21.00
N ASP A 103 -24.09 34.70 20.01
CA ASP A 103 -25.11 33.98 19.24
C ASP A 103 -24.61 33.43 17.90
N GLY A 104 -24.43 32.11 17.73
CA GLY A 104 -24.15 31.47 16.46
C GLY A 104 -22.78 31.83 15.91
N GLY A 105 -22.19 30.98 15.07
CA GLY A 105 -20.93 31.40 14.44
C GLY A 105 -20.06 30.32 13.87
N LEU A 106 -18.89 30.78 13.42
CA LEU A 106 -17.79 29.94 12.97
C LEU A 106 -16.57 30.19 13.84
N ILE A 107 -16.16 29.18 14.59
CA ILE A 107 -14.93 29.21 15.38
C ILE A 107 -13.96 28.22 14.75
N THR A 108 -12.77 28.69 14.37
CA THR A 108 -11.73 27.83 13.81
C THR A 108 -10.40 28.10 14.50
N VAL A 109 -9.92 27.11 15.26
CA VAL A 109 -8.56 27.09 15.77
C VAL A 109 -7.76 26.15 14.87
N ASP A 110 -6.68 26.67 14.28
CA ASP A 110 -5.90 25.93 13.31
C ASP A 110 -5.18 24.74 13.95
N ASN A 111 -4.97 23.66 13.20
CA ASN A 111 -4.40 22.42 13.74
C ASN A 111 -2.95 22.62 14.25
N ALA A 112 -2.23 23.60 13.70
CA ALA A 112 -0.90 23.98 14.15
C ALA A 112 -0.87 24.74 15.49
N VAL A 113 -2.04 25.12 16.05
CA VAL A 113 -2.14 25.71 17.40
C VAL A 113 -2.14 24.57 18.42
N LEU A 114 -1.05 24.47 19.19
CA LEU A 114 -0.81 23.40 20.16
C LEU A 114 -1.15 23.78 21.60
N GLN A 115 -1.46 25.06 21.85
CA GLN A 115 -1.83 25.56 23.16
C GLN A 115 -3.16 24.94 23.63
N PRO A 116 -3.27 24.54 24.90
CA PRO A 116 -4.52 24.13 25.49
C PRO A 116 -5.61 25.18 25.27
N THR A 117 -6.77 24.75 24.77
CA THR A 117 -7.83 25.66 24.36
C THR A 117 -9.14 25.33 25.06
N THR A 118 -9.85 26.34 25.56
CA THR A 118 -11.22 26.21 26.07
C THR A 118 -12.14 27.10 25.24
N ILE A 119 -13.22 26.52 24.71
CA ILE A 119 -14.21 27.22 23.89
C ILE A 119 -15.57 27.12 24.58
N GLN A 120 -16.20 28.26 24.83
CA GLN A 120 -17.54 28.37 25.36
C GLN A 120 -18.42 29.09 24.33
N ALA A 121 -19.14 28.31 23.55
CA ALA A 121 -20.15 28.80 22.62
C ALA A 121 -21.45 29.15 23.37
N GLY A 122 -22.22 30.05 22.77
CA GLY A 122 -23.41 30.65 23.37
C GLY A 122 -24.69 30.04 22.84
N ASN A 123 -25.54 30.83 22.18
CA ASN A 123 -26.82 30.34 21.66
C ASN A 123 -26.83 30.30 20.13
N GLY A 124 -27.65 29.45 19.52
CA GLY A 124 -27.76 29.36 18.07
C GLY A 124 -26.90 28.22 17.51
N ASP A 125 -26.72 28.23 16.20
CA ASP A 125 -26.04 27.13 15.50
C ASP A 125 -24.54 27.47 15.37
N GLU A 126 -23.68 26.75 16.10
CA GLU A 126 -22.23 26.91 15.97
C GLU A 126 -21.56 25.86 15.09
N LEU A 127 -20.57 26.32 14.30
CA LEU A 127 -19.59 25.47 13.64
C LEU A 127 -18.23 25.68 14.30
N ILE A 128 -17.75 24.69 15.04
CA ILE A 128 -16.53 24.76 15.83
C ILE A 128 -15.51 23.76 15.31
N ARG A 129 -14.29 24.23 15.04
CA ARG A 129 -13.11 23.40 14.73
C ARG A 129 -12.01 23.72 15.72
N THR A 130 -11.49 22.69 16.41
CA THR A 130 -10.43 22.87 17.41
C THR A 130 -9.03 22.65 16.83
N GLY A 131 -8.02 23.14 17.53
CA GLY A 131 -6.61 23.02 17.15
C GLY A 131 -5.99 21.67 17.53
N GLY A 132 -4.67 21.57 17.37
CA GLY A 132 -3.90 20.37 17.69
C GLY A 132 -3.56 20.17 19.17
N GLY A 133 -3.79 21.19 20.02
CA GLY A 133 -3.62 21.11 21.47
C GLY A 133 -4.80 20.46 22.21
N PRO A 134 -4.62 20.10 23.50
CA PRO A 134 -5.72 19.63 24.34
C PRO A 134 -6.86 20.64 24.38
N THR A 135 -8.08 20.22 24.10
CA THR A 135 -9.20 21.17 23.96
C THR A 135 -10.41 20.77 24.79
N THR A 136 -11.11 21.77 25.34
CA THR A 136 -12.46 21.60 25.91
C THR A 136 -13.43 22.53 25.19
N VAL A 137 -14.55 21.99 24.70
CA VAL A 137 -15.59 22.74 24.01
C VAL A 137 -16.93 22.55 24.69
N PHE A 138 -17.64 23.65 24.94
CA PHE A 138 -19.05 23.69 25.32
C PHE A 138 -19.84 24.32 24.17
N GLY A 139 -20.72 23.56 23.53
CA GLY A 139 -21.54 23.98 22.39
C GLY A 139 -22.62 25.01 22.77
N GLY A 140 -23.20 24.88 23.97
CA GLY A 140 -24.19 25.84 24.45
C GLY A 140 -25.61 25.42 24.07
N THR A 141 -26.39 26.31 23.45
CA THR A 141 -27.78 26.01 23.07
C THR A 141 -27.98 26.13 21.58
N GLY A 142 -28.59 25.13 20.94
CA GLY A 142 -28.82 25.11 19.50
C GLY A 142 -28.22 23.85 18.87
N PRO A 143 -28.50 23.59 17.58
CA PRO A 143 -27.88 22.50 16.86
C PRO A 143 -26.45 22.85 16.41
N ASP A 144 -25.46 22.27 17.08
CA ASP A 144 -24.05 22.55 16.83
C ASP A 144 -23.35 21.49 16.00
N LYS A 145 -22.30 21.91 15.29
CA LYS A 145 -21.33 21.02 14.66
C LYS A 145 -19.94 21.29 15.24
N ILE A 146 -19.43 20.33 15.99
CA ILE A 146 -18.15 20.43 16.69
C ILE A 146 -17.19 19.38 16.15
N ILE A 147 -16.02 19.82 15.70
CA ILE A 147 -14.97 18.96 15.13
C ILE A 147 -13.70 19.11 15.96
N ALA A 148 -13.27 18.03 16.61
CA ALA A 148 -12.00 17.99 17.31
C ALA A 148 -10.82 17.94 16.33
N GLY A 149 -9.70 18.55 16.76
CA GLY A 149 -8.42 18.55 16.07
C GLY A 149 -7.54 17.37 16.51
N ALA A 150 -6.21 17.53 16.40
CA ALA A 150 -5.30 16.41 16.59
C ALA A 150 -5.09 15.98 18.07
N GLY A 151 -5.24 16.92 19.01
CA GLY A 151 -5.03 16.71 20.45
C GLY A 151 -6.24 16.09 21.15
N PRO A 152 -6.08 15.61 22.40
CA PRO A 152 -7.19 15.06 23.18
C PRO A 152 -8.25 16.13 23.43
N ALA A 153 -9.51 15.83 23.11
CA ALA A 153 -10.60 16.77 23.21
C ALA A 153 -11.70 16.32 24.17
N THR A 154 -12.30 17.27 24.89
CA THR A 154 -13.58 17.09 25.58
C THR A 154 -14.62 17.94 24.88
N LEU A 155 -15.56 17.31 24.17
CA LEU A 155 -16.62 17.99 23.43
C LEU A 155 -17.96 17.80 24.15
N ILE A 156 -18.59 18.88 24.56
CA ILE A 156 -19.90 18.89 25.22
C ILE A 156 -20.86 19.64 24.31
N GLY A 157 -21.76 18.92 23.64
CA GLY A 157 -22.69 19.48 22.64
C GLY A 157 -23.76 20.40 23.22
N GLY A 158 -24.06 20.34 24.52
CA GLY A 158 -25.10 21.18 25.11
C GLY A 158 -26.52 20.76 24.70
N THR A 159 -27.47 21.70 24.61
CA THR A 159 -28.86 21.38 24.26
C THR A 159 -29.09 21.56 22.77
N GLY A 160 -29.73 20.60 22.10
CA GLY A 160 -30.05 20.73 20.68
C GLY A 160 -29.73 19.46 19.90
N ARG A 161 -29.72 19.54 18.58
CA ARG A 161 -29.35 18.41 17.72
C ARG A 161 -27.89 18.57 17.28
N ASN A 162 -26.98 17.96 18.02
CA ASN A 162 -25.56 18.19 17.82
C ASN A 162 -24.89 17.12 16.95
N ALA A 163 -23.88 17.53 16.17
CA ALA A 163 -22.99 16.66 15.42
C ALA A 163 -21.55 16.81 15.95
N LEU A 164 -21.05 15.79 16.65
CA LEU A 164 -19.72 15.77 17.29
C LEU A 164 -18.79 14.83 16.52
N TYR A 165 -17.72 15.35 15.95
CA TYR A 165 -16.68 14.58 15.25
C TYR A 165 -15.48 14.42 16.17
N ALA A 166 -15.17 13.17 16.52
CA ALA A 166 -13.94 12.83 17.25
C ALA A 166 -12.71 13.19 16.40
N GLY A 167 -11.63 13.60 17.06
CA GLY A 167 -10.37 13.96 16.42
C GLY A 167 -9.44 12.75 16.36
N SER A 168 -8.14 12.98 16.15
CA SER A 168 -7.16 11.89 16.27
C SER A 168 -6.75 11.59 17.72
N GLY A 169 -7.06 12.49 18.67
CA GLY A 169 -6.76 12.35 20.10
C GLY A 169 -7.65 11.34 20.83
N VAL A 170 -7.33 11.04 22.08
CA VAL A 170 -8.25 10.29 22.97
C VAL A 170 -9.30 11.28 23.48
N ASP A 171 -10.53 11.08 23.05
CA ASP A 171 -11.57 12.09 23.18
C ASP A 171 -12.65 11.69 24.20
N THR A 172 -13.27 12.69 24.81
CA THR A 172 -14.49 12.55 25.61
C THR A 172 -15.61 13.33 24.94
N LEU A 173 -16.68 12.65 24.53
CA LEU A 173 -17.79 13.24 23.79
C LEU A 173 -19.08 13.13 24.62
N VAL A 174 -19.75 14.26 24.84
CA VAL A 174 -21.01 14.35 25.59
C VAL A 174 -22.05 15.03 24.73
N GLY A 175 -23.09 14.30 24.32
CA GLY A 175 -24.11 14.82 23.39
C GLY A 175 -25.05 15.85 24.02
N GLY A 176 -25.39 15.65 25.30
CA GLY A 176 -26.40 16.45 26.00
C GLY A 176 -27.84 16.13 25.55
N PRO A 177 -28.85 16.89 26.02
CA PRO A 177 -30.25 16.68 25.65
C PRO A 177 -30.49 16.92 24.15
N GLY A 178 -31.13 15.95 23.46
CA GLY A 178 -31.48 16.08 22.05
C GLY A 178 -31.33 14.78 21.27
N LYS A 179 -31.18 14.90 19.94
CA LYS A 179 -30.89 13.78 19.02
C LYS A 179 -29.50 13.96 18.41
N ASN A 180 -28.46 13.54 19.11
CA ASN A 180 -27.09 13.86 18.72
C ASN A 180 -26.49 12.77 17.81
N GLN A 181 -25.45 13.14 17.07
CA GLN A 181 -24.69 12.25 16.20
C GLN A 181 -23.20 12.35 16.53
N PHE A 182 -22.58 11.22 16.84
CA PHE A 182 -21.15 11.12 17.13
C PHE A 182 -20.44 10.44 15.96
N PHE A 183 -19.43 11.07 15.38
CA PHE A 183 -18.69 10.57 14.23
C PHE A 183 -17.23 10.28 14.57
N GLU A 184 -16.65 9.33 13.85
CA GLU A 184 -15.23 8.93 13.97
C GLU A 184 -14.83 8.44 15.37
N VAL A 185 -15.79 7.95 16.16
CA VAL A 185 -15.55 7.50 17.54
C VAL A 185 -14.62 6.28 17.54
N LYS A 186 -13.44 6.43 18.15
CA LYS A 186 -12.44 5.38 18.30
C LYS A 186 -12.76 4.53 19.54
N PRO A 187 -12.28 3.27 19.62
CA PRO A 187 -12.51 2.43 20.80
C PRO A 187 -11.92 2.98 22.11
N VAL A 188 -10.90 3.84 22.03
CA VAL A 188 -10.27 4.52 23.17
C VAL A 188 -11.04 5.75 23.65
N ASP A 189 -12.01 6.23 22.87
CA ASP A 189 -12.78 7.43 23.20
C ASP A 189 -13.90 7.10 24.20
N THR A 190 -14.19 8.05 25.08
CA THR A 190 -15.31 7.96 26.02
C THR A 190 -16.51 8.71 25.45
N VAL A 191 -17.65 8.04 25.29
CA VAL A 191 -18.88 8.66 24.78
C VAL A 191 -20.00 8.56 25.81
N ILE A 192 -20.57 9.71 26.17
CA ILE A 192 -21.76 9.83 27.01
C ILE A 192 -22.92 10.26 26.10
N ALA A 193 -23.69 9.26 25.66
CA ALA A 193 -24.81 9.42 24.73
C ALA A 193 -26.16 9.31 25.44
N GLY A 194 -27.14 10.10 24.98
CA GLY A 194 -28.53 10.00 25.36
C GLY A 194 -29.29 8.89 24.60
N PRO A 195 -30.54 8.59 25.00
CA PRO A 195 -31.32 7.47 24.44
C PRO A 195 -31.68 7.61 22.96
N ASN A 196 -31.60 8.83 22.39
CA ASN A 196 -31.95 9.09 20.98
C ASN A 196 -30.73 9.40 20.09
N ASP A 197 -29.53 9.17 20.61
CA ASP A 197 -28.29 9.52 19.92
C ASP A 197 -27.80 8.40 19.01
N GLN A 198 -27.01 8.76 17.99
CA GLN A 198 -26.42 7.84 17.03
C GLN A 198 -24.89 7.90 17.12
N ILE A 199 -24.24 6.74 17.20
CA ILE A 199 -22.77 6.62 17.30
C ILE A 199 -22.24 5.94 16.04
N PHE A 200 -21.50 6.70 15.24
CA PHE A 200 -20.75 6.25 14.07
C PHE A 200 -19.29 6.07 14.46
N ARG A 201 -18.92 4.82 14.79
CA ARG A 201 -17.56 4.47 15.18
C ARG A 201 -16.62 4.50 13.98
N ALA A 202 -15.40 5.00 14.18
CA ALA A 202 -14.35 4.82 13.21
C ALA A 202 -14.13 3.32 13.00
N SER A 203 -14.21 2.86 11.76
CA SER A 203 -13.60 1.57 11.41
C SER A 203 -12.11 1.73 11.64
N LEU A 204 -11.57 1.10 12.68
CA LEU A 204 -10.13 1.03 12.84
C LEU A 204 -9.54 0.54 11.50
N PRO A 205 -8.44 1.15 11.01
CA PRO A 205 -7.55 0.42 10.13
C PRO A 205 -7.30 -0.94 10.80
N PRO A 206 -7.33 -2.07 10.06
CA PRO A 206 -6.93 -3.34 10.65
C PRO A 206 -5.59 -3.09 11.35
N ALA A 207 -5.49 -3.54 12.61
CA ALA A 207 -4.25 -3.46 13.37
C ALA A 207 -3.13 -3.92 12.44
N VAL A 208 -2.03 -3.14 12.38
CA VAL A 208 -0.79 -3.58 11.74
C VAL A 208 -0.57 -5.00 12.27
N PRO A 209 -0.64 -6.05 11.44
CA PRO A 209 -0.44 -7.39 11.92
C PRO A 209 0.89 -7.41 12.67
N ALA A 210 0.92 -8.14 13.79
CA ALA A 210 2.18 -8.46 14.42
C ALA A 210 3.11 -9.03 13.34
N ALA A 211 4.38 -8.61 13.34
CA ALA A 211 5.39 -9.10 12.39
C ALA A 211 5.19 -10.61 12.17
N GLY A 212 4.78 -10.98 10.96
CA GLY A 212 4.34 -12.35 10.67
C GLY A 212 5.39 -13.40 11.04
N ALA A 213 4.96 -14.64 11.26
CA ALA A 213 5.83 -15.78 11.57
C ALA A 213 7.14 -15.76 10.78
N GLN A 214 8.27 -15.57 11.47
CA GLN A 214 9.60 -15.59 10.87
C GLN A 214 10.14 -17.02 10.75
N LEU A 215 10.93 -17.26 9.71
CA LEU A 215 11.75 -18.46 9.60
C LEU A 215 13.04 -18.28 10.39
N THR A 216 13.37 -19.23 11.26
CA THR A 216 14.65 -19.27 11.96
C THR A 216 15.71 -19.95 11.10
N GLY A 217 17.00 -19.77 11.41
CA GLY A 217 18.07 -20.50 10.72
C GLY A 217 17.90 -22.03 10.79
N ALA A 218 17.32 -22.57 11.86
CA ALA A 218 17.00 -23.98 11.97
C ALA A 218 15.88 -24.40 11.00
N ASP A 219 14.82 -23.60 10.89
CA ASP A 219 13.75 -23.84 9.92
C ASP A 219 14.28 -23.84 8.48
N VAL A 220 15.13 -22.86 8.15
CA VAL A 220 15.76 -22.73 6.82
C VAL A 220 16.63 -23.94 6.53
N GLY A 221 17.48 -24.35 7.47
CA GLY A 221 18.37 -25.51 7.30
C GLY A 221 17.58 -26.80 7.07
N GLN A 222 16.50 -26.99 7.83
CA GLN A 222 15.64 -28.15 7.70
C GLN A 222 14.85 -28.14 6.38
N LEU A 223 14.34 -27.00 5.92
CA LEU A 223 13.70 -26.87 4.61
C LEU A 223 14.65 -27.20 3.46
N LEU A 224 15.90 -26.71 3.50
CA LEU A 224 16.93 -27.03 2.50
C LEU A 224 17.26 -28.53 2.48
N GLN A 225 17.42 -29.15 3.65
CA GLN A 225 17.64 -30.60 3.76
C GLN A 225 16.46 -31.42 3.24
N ARG A 226 15.22 -30.96 3.47
CA ARG A 226 14.02 -31.65 2.97
C ARG A 226 13.88 -31.55 1.46
N ALA A 227 14.17 -30.38 0.88
CA ALA A 227 14.17 -30.21 -0.58
C ALA A 227 15.16 -31.18 -1.24
N SER A 228 16.37 -31.28 -0.68
CA SER A 228 17.36 -32.26 -1.11
C SER A 228 16.92 -33.71 -0.92
N ALA A 229 16.25 -34.04 0.19
CA ALA A 229 15.71 -35.37 0.40
C ALA A 229 14.59 -35.73 -0.59
N ALA A 230 13.96 -34.73 -1.22
CA ALA A 230 12.97 -34.92 -2.29
C ALA A 230 13.64 -35.06 -3.68
N ASP A 231 14.72 -34.32 -3.93
CA ASP A 231 15.50 -34.37 -5.18
C ASP A 231 16.38 -35.63 -5.25
N SER A 232 15.96 -36.61 -6.04
CA SER A 232 16.75 -37.83 -6.25
C SER A 232 17.89 -37.70 -7.25
N ALA A 233 17.87 -36.66 -8.09
CA ALA A 233 18.94 -36.40 -9.04
C ALA A 233 20.11 -35.68 -8.37
N GLY A 234 19.84 -34.87 -7.34
CA GLY A 234 20.84 -34.10 -6.62
C GLY A 234 21.55 -33.11 -7.53
N ASP A 235 20.87 -32.59 -8.55
CA ASP A 235 21.38 -31.60 -9.50
C ASP A 235 20.59 -30.28 -9.49
N GLY A 236 19.74 -30.09 -8.49
CA GLY A 236 19.02 -28.85 -8.23
C GLY A 236 19.79 -27.81 -7.42
N ILE A 237 19.31 -26.57 -7.48
CA ILE A 237 19.69 -25.48 -6.59
C ILE A 237 18.44 -25.02 -5.84
N VAL A 238 18.53 -24.97 -4.51
CA VAL A 238 17.41 -24.60 -3.64
C VAL A 238 17.72 -23.27 -2.96
N ALA A 239 16.76 -22.35 -2.96
CA ALA A 239 16.87 -21.08 -2.26
C ALA A 239 15.64 -20.79 -1.40
N ILE A 240 15.86 -20.15 -0.25
CA ILE A 240 14.80 -19.76 0.69
C ILE A 240 14.90 -18.27 0.97
N VAL A 241 13.78 -17.58 0.87
CA VAL A 241 13.65 -16.15 1.19
C VAL A 241 12.60 -15.92 2.27
N ASP A 242 12.73 -14.82 3.02
CA ASP A 242 11.64 -14.34 3.89
C ASP A 242 10.52 -13.70 3.06
N ARG A 243 9.41 -13.30 3.72
CA ARG A 243 8.27 -12.65 3.06
C ARG A 243 8.66 -11.32 2.38
N GLY A 244 9.76 -10.67 2.78
CA GLY A 244 10.29 -9.46 2.13
C GLY A 244 11.17 -9.76 0.92
N GLY A 245 11.43 -11.03 0.62
CA GLY A 245 12.31 -11.47 -0.48
C GLY A 245 13.79 -11.46 -0.12
N ARG A 246 14.16 -11.27 1.15
CA ARG A 246 15.54 -11.36 1.61
C ARG A 246 15.98 -12.81 1.63
N LEU A 247 17.16 -13.08 1.07
CA LEU A 247 17.75 -14.41 1.04
C LEU A 247 18.14 -14.89 2.46
N LEU A 248 17.68 -16.07 2.83
CA LEU A 248 17.94 -16.70 4.14
C LEU A 248 18.92 -17.87 4.07
N GLY A 249 18.92 -18.59 2.95
CA GLY A 249 19.82 -19.72 2.71
C GLY A 249 19.72 -20.24 1.29
N VAL A 250 20.83 -20.79 0.81
CA VAL A 250 20.95 -21.46 -0.48
C VAL A 250 21.56 -22.84 -0.26
N ARG A 251 21.20 -23.78 -1.12
CA ARG A 251 21.84 -25.09 -1.22
C ARG A 251 22.10 -25.38 -2.68
N VAL A 252 23.34 -25.76 -2.97
CA VAL A 252 23.76 -26.25 -4.29
C VAL A 252 24.01 -27.74 -4.14
N GLU A 253 23.26 -28.56 -4.87
CA GLU A 253 23.42 -30.01 -4.80
C GLU A 253 24.70 -30.48 -5.49
N GLY A 254 25.23 -31.61 -5.04
CA GLY A 254 26.56 -32.11 -5.43
C GLY A 254 26.67 -32.54 -6.90
N ASN A 255 25.57 -32.87 -7.57
CA ASN A 255 25.56 -33.24 -8.99
C ASN A 255 25.24 -32.04 -9.91
N VAL A 256 25.14 -30.82 -9.38
CA VAL A 256 25.08 -29.61 -10.23
C VAL A 256 26.35 -29.57 -11.10
N SER A 257 26.17 -29.28 -12.39
CA SER A 257 27.24 -29.40 -13.38
C SER A 257 28.52 -28.64 -12.98
N PRO A 258 29.72 -29.25 -13.10
CA PRO A 258 31.00 -28.57 -12.91
C PRO A 258 31.20 -27.35 -13.82
N LEU A 259 30.50 -27.29 -14.96
CA LEU A 259 30.52 -26.12 -15.85
C LEU A 259 29.80 -24.90 -15.26
N ILE A 260 28.96 -25.13 -14.24
CA ILE A 260 28.27 -24.10 -13.47
C ILE A 260 29.05 -23.82 -12.18
N THR A 261 29.33 -24.85 -11.38
CA THR A 261 29.99 -24.66 -10.07
C THR A 261 31.44 -24.21 -10.19
N GLY A 262 32.12 -24.49 -11.30
CA GLY A 262 33.48 -24.01 -11.58
C GLY A 262 33.59 -22.57 -12.08
N ASP A 263 32.47 -21.89 -12.34
CA ASP A 263 32.42 -20.52 -12.86
C ASP A 263 31.57 -19.63 -11.93
N PRO A 264 32.19 -18.71 -11.16
CA PRO A 264 31.48 -17.88 -10.18
C PRO A 264 30.32 -17.07 -10.76
N ALA A 265 30.41 -16.62 -12.01
CA ALA A 265 29.36 -15.83 -12.65
C ALA A 265 28.17 -16.70 -13.03
N LYS A 266 28.42 -17.91 -13.56
CA LYS A 266 27.35 -18.87 -13.88
C LYS A 266 26.69 -19.44 -12.63
N LEU A 267 27.48 -19.75 -11.59
CA LEU A 267 26.97 -20.20 -10.31
C LEU A 267 26.06 -19.15 -9.68
N THR A 268 26.52 -17.89 -9.65
CA THR A 268 25.73 -16.76 -9.15
C THR A 268 24.42 -16.62 -9.93
N PHE A 269 24.49 -16.65 -11.27
CA PHE A 269 23.31 -16.52 -12.12
C PHE A 269 22.29 -17.66 -11.91
N ALA A 270 22.77 -18.89 -11.71
CA ALA A 270 21.95 -20.06 -11.44
C ALA A 270 21.30 -19.98 -10.05
N ILE A 271 22.05 -19.60 -9.01
CA ILE A 271 21.53 -19.40 -7.65
C ILE A 271 20.48 -18.29 -7.62
N ASP A 272 20.73 -17.15 -8.28
CA ASP A 272 19.74 -16.08 -8.38
C ASP A 272 18.46 -16.52 -9.12
N GLY A 273 18.51 -17.62 -9.88
CA GLY A 273 17.32 -18.25 -10.47
C GLY A 273 16.39 -18.86 -9.45
N ALA A 274 16.93 -19.74 -8.60
CA ALA A 274 16.19 -20.31 -7.48
C ALA A 274 15.65 -19.21 -6.55
N ILE A 275 16.44 -18.16 -6.31
CA ILE A 275 16.03 -17.01 -5.50
C ILE A 275 14.86 -16.27 -6.14
N ALA A 276 14.90 -16.08 -7.46
CA ALA A 276 13.84 -15.38 -8.18
C ALA A 276 12.49 -16.12 -8.06
N GLU A 277 12.49 -17.44 -8.19
CA GLU A 277 11.29 -18.26 -7.98
C GLU A 277 10.77 -18.20 -6.54
N ALA A 278 11.68 -18.28 -5.56
CA ALA A 278 11.34 -18.15 -4.15
C ALA A 278 10.68 -16.80 -3.85
N ARG A 279 11.24 -15.72 -4.41
CA ARG A 279 10.70 -14.35 -4.30
C ARG A 279 9.33 -14.23 -4.96
N THR A 280 9.12 -14.82 -6.13
CA THR A 280 7.79 -14.83 -6.78
C THR A 280 6.74 -15.43 -5.87
N ALA A 281 7.03 -16.59 -5.30
CA ALA A 281 6.09 -17.25 -4.40
C ALA A 281 5.84 -16.42 -3.14
N ALA A 282 6.89 -15.84 -2.53
CA ALA A 282 6.77 -14.99 -1.35
C ALA A 282 6.02 -13.67 -1.60
N PHE A 283 6.21 -13.06 -2.77
CA PHE A 283 5.65 -11.75 -3.09
C PHE A 283 4.18 -11.83 -3.50
N PHE A 284 3.83 -12.80 -4.35
CA PHE A 284 2.47 -12.91 -4.88
C PHE A 284 1.52 -13.68 -3.98
N ALA A 285 2.04 -14.57 -3.14
CA ALA A 285 1.19 -15.22 -2.14
C ALA A 285 0.73 -14.18 -1.11
N ASN A 286 -0.48 -14.39 -0.59
CA ASN A 286 -1.02 -13.62 0.54
C ASN A 286 -1.53 -14.59 1.60
N ASN A 287 -1.86 -14.09 2.79
CA ASN A 287 -2.28 -14.94 3.93
C ASN A 287 -3.53 -15.82 3.68
N ALA A 288 -4.24 -15.68 2.55
CA ALA A 288 -5.44 -16.45 2.22
C ALA A 288 -5.36 -17.27 0.92
N ALA A 289 -4.42 -16.96 0.01
CA ALA A 289 -4.26 -17.64 -1.28
C ALA A 289 -2.78 -17.96 -1.55
N PRO A 290 -2.38 -19.24 -1.54
CA PRO A 290 -1.00 -19.66 -1.72
C PRO A 290 -0.62 -19.67 -3.20
N LEU A 291 -0.23 -18.53 -3.77
CA LEU A 291 0.14 -18.47 -5.19
C LEU A 291 1.52 -19.10 -5.40
N THR A 292 1.60 -20.08 -6.30
CA THR A 292 2.87 -20.66 -6.73
C THR A 292 3.44 -19.90 -7.91
N SER A 293 4.76 -19.92 -8.07
CA SER A 293 5.45 -19.38 -9.25
C SER A 293 4.86 -19.88 -10.57
N ARG A 294 4.40 -21.12 -10.64
CA ARG A 294 3.69 -21.70 -11.80
C ARG A 294 2.37 -20.98 -12.08
N THR A 295 1.53 -20.77 -11.07
CA THR A 295 0.30 -19.98 -11.23
C THR A 295 0.62 -18.56 -11.66
N ILE A 296 1.70 -17.97 -11.12
CA ILE A 296 2.19 -16.65 -11.54
C ILE A 296 2.66 -16.66 -12.99
N GLY A 297 3.33 -17.71 -13.45
CA GLY A 297 3.71 -17.88 -14.86
C GLY A 297 2.55 -18.16 -15.82
N PHE A 298 1.33 -18.42 -15.32
CA PHE A 298 0.12 -18.45 -16.16
C PHE A 298 -0.55 -17.08 -16.28
N ILE A 299 -0.42 -16.22 -15.27
CA ILE A 299 -0.90 -14.83 -15.33
C ILE A 299 0.12 -13.88 -15.95
N SER A 300 1.41 -14.22 -15.87
CA SER A 300 2.53 -13.46 -16.42
C SER A 300 3.23 -14.28 -17.49
N GLN A 301 3.53 -13.63 -18.60
CA GLN A 301 4.03 -14.28 -19.80
C GLN A 301 5.50 -14.04 -20.00
N SER A 302 6.28 -13.65 -18.98
CA SER A 302 7.63 -13.14 -19.22
C SER A 302 8.65 -13.72 -18.22
N THR A 303 9.85 -14.06 -18.72
CA THR A 303 11.00 -14.55 -17.93
C THR A 303 12.22 -13.67 -18.14
N ILE A 304 13.02 -13.51 -17.09
CA ILE A 304 14.18 -12.61 -17.06
C ILE A 304 15.43 -13.41 -17.47
N THR A 305 16.06 -13.06 -18.61
CA THR A 305 17.34 -13.64 -19.03
C THR A 305 18.52 -12.83 -18.50
N GLN A 306 19.73 -13.40 -18.61
CA GLN A 306 20.97 -12.74 -18.18
C GLN A 306 21.23 -11.40 -18.89
N ARG A 307 20.86 -11.29 -20.18
CA ARG A 307 20.96 -10.01 -20.90
C ARG A 307 20.09 -8.95 -20.24
N GLU A 308 18.88 -9.33 -19.83
CA GLU A 308 17.99 -8.43 -19.12
C GLU A 308 18.58 -8.05 -17.76
N VAL A 309 19.03 -8.99 -16.95
CA VAL A 309 19.67 -8.72 -15.65
C VAL A 309 20.79 -7.68 -15.77
N ASN A 310 21.61 -7.78 -16.82
CA ASN A 310 22.80 -6.95 -17.00
C ASN A 310 22.55 -5.59 -17.68
N SER A 311 21.33 -5.34 -18.16
CA SER A 311 20.99 -4.07 -18.82
C SER A 311 20.93 -2.89 -17.84
N SER A 312 21.32 -1.71 -18.32
CA SER A 312 21.36 -0.47 -17.55
C SER A 312 20.63 0.65 -18.29
N PRO A 313 19.74 1.39 -17.60
CA PRO A 313 19.13 2.60 -18.16
C PRO A 313 20.13 3.75 -18.30
N ASP A 314 21.28 3.69 -17.62
CA ASP A 314 22.30 4.76 -17.61
C ASP A 314 23.34 4.59 -18.74
N VAL A 315 23.31 3.47 -19.47
CA VAL A 315 24.20 3.24 -20.62
C VAL A 315 23.66 4.01 -21.84
N ALA A 316 24.29 5.15 -22.10
CA ALA A 316 23.93 6.08 -23.18
C ALA A 316 24.33 5.60 -24.59
N ASP A 317 25.19 4.57 -24.72
CA ASP A 317 25.59 4.03 -26.03
C ASP A 317 24.43 3.21 -26.64
N PRO A 318 23.81 3.67 -27.74
CA PRO A 318 22.68 2.98 -28.37
C PRO A 318 23.06 1.64 -29.02
N ASN A 319 24.36 1.35 -29.19
CA ASN A 319 24.84 0.09 -29.74
C ASN A 319 25.26 -0.93 -28.66
N SER A 320 25.24 -0.54 -27.39
CA SER A 320 25.59 -1.45 -26.30
C SER A 320 24.54 -2.54 -26.14
N THR A 321 24.98 -3.79 -26.03
CA THR A 321 24.10 -4.94 -25.72
C THR A 321 23.47 -4.86 -24.33
N LEU A 322 23.95 -3.91 -23.50
CA LEU A 322 23.52 -3.63 -22.14
C LEU A 322 22.73 -2.32 -22.02
N SER A 323 22.47 -1.60 -23.12
CA SER A 323 21.66 -0.37 -23.10
C SER A 323 20.16 -0.66 -23.08
N GLY A 324 19.41 0.12 -22.31
CA GLY A 324 17.94 0.15 -22.31
C GLY A 324 17.28 -0.50 -21.08
N PRO A 325 15.96 -0.30 -20.90
CA PRO A 325 15.19 -1.05 -19.92
C PRO A 325 15.19 -2.51 -20.40
N GLY A 326 15.93 -3.41 -19.77
CA GLY A 326 16.12 -4.71 -20.41
C GLY A 326 14.79 -5.45 -20.57
N PHE A 327 14.57 -5.88 -21.79
CA PHE A 327 13.31 -6.40 -22.30
C PHE A 327 13.08 -7.84 -21.89
N VAL A 328 12.03 -8.11 -21.11
CA VAL A 328 11.73 -9.46 -20.63
C VAL A 328 11.29 -10.35 -21.81
N ALA A 329 11.86 -11.55 -21.91
CA ALA A 329 11.53 -12.49 -22.96
C ALA A 329 10.14 -13.11 -22.69
N PRO A 330 9.24 -13.21 -23.68
CA PRO A 330 7.99 -13.93 -23.50
C PRO A 330 8.23 -15.42 -23.20
N ILE A 331 7.62 -15.94 -22.16
CA ILE A 331 7.32 -17.36 -21.98
C ILE A 331 6.20 -17.75 -22.95
N ARG A 332 6.38 -18.89 -23.63
CA ARG A 332 5.38 -19.54 -24.50
C ARG A 332 4.91 -18.69 -25.68
N VAL A 333 5.76 -18.55 -26.70
CA VAL A 333 5.28 -18.25 -28.06
C VAL A 333 4.54 -19.48 -28.59
N GLY A 334 3.31 -19.65 -28.12
CA GLY A 334 2.51 -20.87 -28.31
C GLY A 334 1.16 -20.83 -27.60
N GLY A 335 0.49 -19.67 -27.57
CA GLY A 335 -0.94 -19.55 -27.23
C GLY A 335 -1.23 -18.85 -25.90
N HIS A 336 -1.48 -17.54 -25.96
CA HIS A 336 -2.29 -16.84 -24.98
C HIS A 336 -3.69 -16.64 -25.55
N PHE A 337 -4.72 -16.79 -24.71
CA PHE A 337 -6.13 -16.41 -24.93
C PHE A 337 -6.67 -16.50 -26.38
N PRO A 338 -7.78 -17.22 -26.57
CA PRO A 338 -7.99 -18.21 -27.64
C PRO A 338 -7.06 -18.03 -28.87
N PRO A 339 -6.34 -19.09 -29.29
CA PRO A 339 -5.36 -19.01 -30.37
C PRO A 339 -5.94 -18.38 -31.64
N GLY A 340 -5.34 -17.27 -32.13
CA GLY A 340 -5.71 -16.69 -33.42
C GLY A 340 -5.55 -15.18 -33.63
N VAL A 341 -5.11 -14.39 -32.64
CA VAL A 341 -5.02 -12.92 -32.79
C VAL A 341 -3.57 -12.45 -32.83
N SER A 342 -3.05 -12.18 -34.03
CA SER A 342 -1.77 -11.49 -34.22
C SER A 342 -1.82 -10.07 -33.63
N PHE A 343 -0.70 -9.61 -33.05
CA PHE A 343 -0.52 -8.27 -32.44
C PHE A 343 -1.20 -8.03 -31.08
N THR A 344 -1.26 -9.04 -30.21
CA THR A 344 -1.63 -8.82 -28.81
C THR A 344 -0.52 -8.04 -28.08
N PRO A 345 -0.82 -6.93 -27.38
CA PRO A 345 0.16 -6.22 -26.56
C PRO A 345 0.75 -7.14 -25.47
N GLN A 346 2.01 -6.93 -25.09
CA GLN A 346 2.59 -7.55 -23.90
C GLN A 346 1.76 -7.17 -22.68
N VAL A 347 1.30 -8.17 -21.92
CA VAL A 347 0.56 -7.94 -20.67
C VAL A 347 1.56 -7.94 -19.52
N ASP A 348 2.15 -6.77 -19.26
CA ASP A 348 2.93 -6.54 -18.03
C ASP A 348 1.96 -6.31 -16.87
N LEU A 349 1.50 -7.42 -16.27
CA LEU A 349 0.55 -7.38 -15.15
C LEU A 349 1.24 -6.73 -13.93
N PHE A 350 0.83 -5.51 -13.59
CA PHE A 350 1.34 -4.69 -12.47
C PHE A 350 2.70 -4.00 -12.67
N ALA A 351 3.15 -3.78 -13.91
CA ALA A 351 4.50 -3.26 -14.14
C ALA A 351 5.56 -4.13 -13.46
N ILE A 352 5.31 -5.44 -13.40
CA ILE A 352 6.14 -6.46 -12.77
C ILE A 352 7.55 -6.46 -13.38
N GLU A 353 7.62 -6.15 -14.68
CA GLU A 353 8.85 -6.04 -15.45
C GLU A 353 9.68 -4.82 -15.02
N HIS A 354 9.01 -3.79 -14.50
CA HIS A 354 9.59 -2.52 -14.04
C HIS A 354 9.83 -2.46 -12.52
N THR A 355 9.13 -3.26 -11.71
CA THR A 355 9.14 -3.15 -10.24
C THR A 355 10.00 -4.21 -9.54
N ASN A 356 10.33 -5.31 -10.21
CA ASN A 356 11.10 -6.42 -9.61
C ASN A 356 12.58 -6.44 -9.98
N ARG A 357 13.03 -5.50 -10.80
CA ARG A 357 14.44 -5.35 -11.21
C ARG A 357 15.33 -4.66 -10.19
N ASP A 358 14.72 -4.00 -9.22
CA ASP A 358 15.36 -2.82 -8.67
C ASP A 358 16.34 -3.20 -7.58
N THR A 359 17.59 -2.78 -7.81
CA THR A 359 18.55 -2.44 -6.77
C THR A 359 18.53 -0.92 -6.66
N THR A 360 18.67 -0.38 -5.46
CA THR A 360 18.85 1.07 -5.28
C THR A 360 20.15 1.56 -5.89
N LEU A 361 21.08 0.64 -6.20
CA LEU A 361 22.40 0.90 -6.76
C LEU A 361 22.67 0.00 -7.98
N HIS A 362 22.92 0.57 -9.15
CA HIS A 362 23.34 -0.18 -10.35
C HIS A 362 24.86 -0.29 -10.42
N VAL A 363 25.36 -1.42 -10.94
CA VAL A 363 26.79 -1.69 -11.07
C VAL A 363 27.30 -1.10 -12.38
N ASN A 364 28.20 -0.14 -12.28
CA ASN A 364 28.90 0.46 -13.41
C ASN A 364 29.91 -0.52 -14.03
N PRO A 365 30.34 -0.30 -15.28
CA PRO A 365 31.37 -1.11 -15.94
C PRO A 365 32.70 -1.24 -15.17
N ASP A 366 32.98 -0.32 -14.24
CA ASP A 366 34.16 -0.33 -13.38
C ASP A 366 33.96 -1.08 -12.04
N GLY A 367 32.79 -1.70 -11.85
CA GLY A 367 32.42 -2.44 -10.64
C GLY A 367 31.93 -1.56 -9.48
N THR A 368 31.92 -0.23 -9.64
CA THR A 368 31.34 0.68 -8.64
C THR A 368 29.82 0.67 -8.72
N ARG A 369 29.16 0.91 -7.59
CA ARG A 369 27.69 0.91 -7.50
C ARG A 369 27.16 2.33 -7.32
N THR A 370 26.32 2.80 -8.23
CA THR A 370 25.74 4.16 -8.19
C THR A 370 24.22 4.15 -8.10
N PRO A 371 23.61 5.09 -7.35
CA PRO A 371 22.16 5.19 -7.27
C PRO A 371 21.51 5.41 -8.63
N VAL A 372 20.46 4.66 -8.94
CA VAL A 372 19.65 4.88 -10.16
C VAL A 372 18.46 5.76 -9.80
N LEU A 373 18.48 7.03 -10.23
CA LEU A 373 17.52 8.05 -9.79
C LEU A 373 16.13 7.97 -10.45
N HIS A 374 15.93 7.11 -11.46
CA HIS A 374 14.73 7.12 -12.32
C HIS A 374 14.17 5.74 -12.67
N ARG A 375 14.36 4.74 -11.81
CA ARG A 375 14.07 3.33 -12.16
C ARG A 375 12.64 2.91 -11.82
N PHE A 376 12.17 3.24 -10.62
CA PHE A 376 10.74 3.27 -10.36
C PHE A 376 10.17 4.49 -11.10
N ASN A 377 9.25 4.28 -12.04
CA ASN A 377 8.41 5.37 -12.59
C ASN A 377 7.52 6.04 -11.50
N VAL A 378 7.81 5.81 -10.22
CA VAL A 378 7.18 6.40 -9.05
C VAL A 378 8.08 7.55 -8.60
N PRO A 379 7.67 8.81 -8.82
CA PRO A 379 8.35 9.97 -8.27
C PRO A 379 8.69 9.80 -6.79
N THR A 380 9.89 10.19 -6.39
CA THR A 380 10.42 10.00 -5.02
C THR A 380 9.53 10.58 -3.91
N GLN A 381 8.70 11.57 -4.23
CA GLN A 381 7.65 12.12 -3.36
C GLN A 381 6.55 11.12 -2.96
N PHE A 382 6.43 9.99 -3.67
CA PHE A 382 5.48 8.91 -3.39
C PHE A 382 6.14 7.72 -2.70
N LEU A 383 7.45 7.74 -2.48
CA LEU A 383 8.11 6.77 -1.63
C LEU A 383 7.94 7.21 -0.16
N PRO A 384 7.60 6.30 0.78
CA PRO A 384 7.50 6.67 2.19
C PRO A 384 8.81 7.29 2.67
N PRO A 385 8.80 8.46 3.35
CA PRO A 385 9.99 8.88 4.09
C PRO A 385 10.35 7.78 5.09
N VAL A 386 11.64 7.55 5.33
CA VAL A 386 12.13 6.61 6.35
C VAL A 386 11.66 7.12 7.72
N MET A 387 10.45 6.71 8.13
CA MET A 387 9.90 6.99 9.45
C MET A 387 10.70 6.23 10.51
N PRO A 388 10.90 6.77 11.72
CA PRO A 388 11.45 6.02 12.83
C PRO A 388 10.58 4.78 13.09
N GLY A 389 11.12 3.59 12.83
CA GLY A 389 10.40 2.30 12.94
C GLY A 389 9.94 1.68 11.62
N ASN A 390 9.96 2.41 10.50
CA ASN A 390 9.82 1.81 9.17
C ASN A 390 11.20 1.31 8.70
N GLN A 391 11.33 0.01 8.48
CA GLN A 391 12.50 -0.49 7.76
C GLN A 391 12.43 0.03 6.32
N PRO A 392 13.51 0.62 5.78
CA PRO A 392 13.55 0.99 4.38
C PRO A 392 13.26 -0.24 3.53
N LEU A 393 12.45 -0.09 2.46
CA LEU A 393 12.34 -1.09 1.41
C LEU A 393 13.74 -1.30 0.84
N THR A 394 14.42 -2.33 1.32
CA THR A 394 15.76 -2.65 0.89
C THR A 394 15.59 -3.55 -0.31
N PRO A 395 15.88 -3.07 -1.52
CA PRO A 395 15.66 -3.89 -2.68
C PRO A 395 16.60 -5.10 -2.60
N PRO A 396 16.12 -6.28 -3.02
CA PRO A 396 16.84 -7.50 -2.77
C PRO A 396 18.10 -7.60 -3.64
N ASP A 397 19.28 -7.68 -3.02
CA ASP A 397 20.55 -7.88 -3.74
C ASP A 397 20.70 -9.30 -4.32
N SER A 398 21.64 -9.44 -5.27
CA SER A 398 22.09 -10.72 -5.82
C SER A 398 22.86 -11.54 -4.79
N TYR A 399 22.77 -12.86 -4.87
CA TYR A 399 23.62 -13.76 -4.09
C TYR A 399 25.12 -13.47 -4.29
N GLY A 400 25.56 -13.21 -5.53
CA GLY A 400 26.98 -12.96 -5.82
C GLY A 400 27.51 -11.75 -5.06
N PHE A 401 26.68 -10.71 -4.96
CA PHE A 401 27.03 -9.52 -4.21
C PHE A 401 27.04 -9.77 -2.70
N ILE A 402 25.98 -10.40 -2.17
CA ILE A 402 25.84 -10.65 -0.73
C ILE A 402 26.94 -11.60 -0.23
N SER A 403 27.31 -12.61 -1.02
CA SER A 403 28.38 -13.56 -0.69
C SER A 403 29.78 -13.01 -0.93
N GLY A 404 29.92 -11.99 -1.78
CA GLY A 404 31.20 -11.49 -2.28
C GLY A 404 31.82 -12.36 -3.38
N LEU A 405 31.12 -13.40 -3.86
CA LEU A 405 31.58 -14.26 -4.96
C LEU A 405 31.59 -13.53 -6.30
N ASP A 406 30.65 -12.61 -6.48
CA ASP A 406 30.58 -11.71 -7.63
C ASP A 406 29.99 -10.36 -7.18
N THR A 407 30.88 -9.45 -6.80
CA THR A 407 30.49 -8.11 -6.33
C THR A 407 29.81 -7.26 -7.42
N THR A 408 29.91 -7.68 -8.68
CA THR A 408 29.29 -7.01 -9.82
C THR A 408 27.92 -7.58 -10.19
N ALA A 409 27.51 -8.68 -9.57
CA ALA A 409 26.25 -9.34 -9.87
C ALA A 409 25.02 -8.49 -9.52
N LEU A 410 24.02 -8.52 -10.40
CA LEU A 410 22.72 -7.88 -10.23
C LEU A 410 21.63 -8.94 -9.96
N PRO A 411 20.62 -8.65 -9.12
CA PRO A 411 19.58 -9.61 -8.79
C PRO A 411 18.69 -9.91 -10.00
N ARG A 412 18.19 -11.15 -10.06
CA ARG A 412 17.21 -11.58 -11.06
C ARG A 412 15.77 -11.12 -10.77
N GLY A 413 15.50 -10.54 -9.61
CA GLY A 413 14.15 -10.10 -9.24
C GLY A 413 13.23 -11.26 -8.90
N ILE A 414 12.11 -11.37 -9.64
CA ILE A 414 11.15 -12.47 -9.54
C ILE A 414 11.25 -13.39 -10.76
N GLY A 415 10.98 -14.68 -10.58
CA GLY A 415 10.98 -15.70 -11.64
C GLY A 415 9.59 -16.31 -11.86
N THR A 416 9.16 -16.47 -13.10
CA THR A 416 7.85 -17.04 -13.46
C THR A 416 7.92 -18.52 -13.84
N LEU A 417 9.09 -19.15 -13.65
CA LEU A 417 9.31 -20.58 -13.85
C LEU A 417 8.67 -21.39 -12.73
N PRO A 418 8.17 -22.61 -13.01
CA PRO A 418 7.73 -23.51 -11.95
C PRO A 418 8.89 -23.92 -11.02
N GLY A 419 8.66 -23.87 -9.72
CA GLY A 419 9.66 -24.25 -8.70
C GLY A 419 9.56 -23.43 -7.42
N GLY A 420 8.98 -22.24 -7.51
CA GLY A 420 8.63 -21.39 -6.38
C GLY A 420 7.33 -21.81 -5.67
N ILE A 421 7.40 -22.14 -4.38
CA ILE A 421 6.26 -22.45 -3.49
C ILE A 421 6.28 -21.52 -2.26
N PRO A 422 5.14 -20.95 -1.84
CA PRO A 422 5.09 -20.08 -0.67
C PRO A 422 5.22 -20.88 0.64
N ILE A 423 5.91 -20.31 1.62
CA ILE A 423 6.08 -20.91 2.95
C ILE A 423 5.12 -20.22 3.90
N TYR A 424 4.16 -20.97 4.44
CA TYR A 424 3.28 -20.49 5.51
C TYR A 424 3.69 -21.12 6.83
N LYS A 425 3.80 -20.30 7.87
CA LYS A 425 4.18 -20.73 9.21
C LYS A 425 3.20 -20.20 10.24
N ARG A 426 2.95 -21.00 11.28
CA ARG A 426 2.18 -20.56 12.45
C ARG A 426 3.05 -19.74 13.38
N ASP A 427 2.50 -18.64 13.90
CA ASP A 427 3.18 -17.79 14.89
C ASP A 427 3.44 -18.55 16.21
N PHE A 428 2.53 -19.48 16.55
CA PHE A 428 2.60 -20.34 17.72
C PHE A 428 1.79 -21.63 17.48
N PRO A 429 2.00 -22.71 18.25
CA PRO A 429 1.22 -23.94 18.12
C PRO A 429 -0.29 -23.70 18.20
N GLY A 430 -1.03 -24.10 17.16
CA GLY A 430 -2.48 -23.85 17.04
C GLY A 430 -2.89 -22.44 16.56
N GLY A 431 -1.94 -21.51 16.42
CA GLY A 431 -2.17 -20.15 15.92
C GLY A 431 -2.45 -20.06 14.41
N PRO A 432 -2.76 -18.85 13.89
CA PRO A 432 -3.04 -18.64 12.47
C PRO A 432 -1.82 -18.97 11.60
N LEU A 433 -2.06 -19.36 10.34
CA LEU A 433 -1.01 -19.51 9.33
C LEU A 433 -0.78 -18.16 8.65
N ASN A 434 0.46 -17.69 8.70
CA ASN A 434 0.89 -16.48 8.02
C ASN A 434 1.94 -16.83 6.97
N LEU A 435 1.96 -16.07 5.88
CA LEU A 435 3.03 -16.16 4.90
C LEU A 435 4.35 -15.74 5.56
N ALA A 436 5.30 -16.65 5.59
CA ALA A 436 6.62 -16.47 6.21
C ALA A 436 7.71 -16.20 5.18
N GLY A 437 7.50 -16.63 3.93
CA GLY A 437 8.47 -16.48 2.85
C GLY A 437 8.16 -17.38 1.66
N GLY A 438 9.21 -17.75 0.93
CA GLY A 438 9.11 -18.63 -0.24
C GLY A 438 10.33 -19.52 -0.36
N ILE A 439 10.13 -20.70 -0.96
CA ILE A 439 11.18 -21.61 -1.39
C ILE A 439 11.15 -21.70 -2.92
N GLY A 440 12.31 -21.75 -3.56
CA GLY A 440 12.47 -21.93 -5.00
C GLY A 440 13.49 -23.02 -5.29
N VAL A 441 13.23 -23.81 -6.33
CA VAL A 441 14.07 -24.95 -6.74
C VAL A 441 14.32 -24.82 -8.23
N PHE A 442 15.57 -24.66 -8.62
CA PHE A 442 15.96 -24.41 -10.01
C PHE A 442 16.93 -25.48 -10.51
N PHE A 443 16.70 -25.98 -11.72
CA PHE A 443 17.59 -26.94 -12.39
C PHE A 443 18.37 -26.26 -13.53
N PRO A 444 19.62 -25.84 -13.30
CA PRO A 444 20.39 -25.01 -14.25
C PRO A 444 20.90 -25.78 -15.48
N GLY A 445 20.90 -27.11 -15.44
CA GLY A 445 21.54 -27.95 -16.45
C GLY A 445 23.04 -27.64 -16.62
N THR A 446 23.52 -27.60 -17.86
CA THR A 446 24.93 -27.32 -18.19
C THR A 446 25.19 -25.87 -18.60
N THR A 447 24.14 -25.13 -18.93
CA THR A 447 24.23 -23.76 -19.45
C THR A 447 23.94 -22.70 -18.39
N GLY A 448 23.27 -23.07 -17.29
CA GLY A 448 22.81 -22.15 -16.25
C GLY A 448 21.44 -21.56 -16.54
N TYR A 449 20.85 -21.88 -17.70
CA TYR A 449 19.57 -21.36 -18.15
C TYR A 449 18.45 -22.38 -17.99
N ALA A 450 17.21 -21.88 -17.90
CA ALA A 450 15.99 -22.68 -17.79
C ALA A 450 15.67 -23.55 -19.03
N SER A 451 16.48 -23.47 -20.09
CA SER A 451 16.30 -24.24 -21.32
C SER A 451 16.37 -25.75 -21.10
N GLU A 452 16.98 -26.20 -20.01
CA GLU A 452 17.12 -27.62 -19.67
C GLU A 452 15.99 -28.16 -18.80
N GLU A 453 14.98 -27.35 -18.46
CA GLU A 453 13.91 -27.80 -17.57
C GLU A 453 12.94 -28.82 -18.21
N ASN A 454 12.88 -28.87 -19.54
CA ASN A 454 12.06 -29.82 -20.30
C ASN A 454 10.59 -29.92 -19.80
N SER A 455 9.95 -28.77 -19.58
CA SER A 455 8.55 -28.71 -19.12
C SER A 455 7.59 -29.40 -20.10
N SER A 456 6.72 -30.28 -19.59
CA SER A 456 5.61 -30.91 -20.33
C SER A 456 4.57 -29.93 -20.87
N LEU A 457 4.62 -28.67 -20.42
CA LEU A 457 3.78 -27.59 -20.90
C LEU A 457 4.41 -26.81 -22.08
N SER A 458 5.62 -27.19 -22.53
CA SER A 458 6.33 -26.58 -23.66
C SER A 458 6.00 -27.29 -24.98
N SER A 459 5.99 -26.55 -26.10
CA SER A 459 5.87 -27.13 -27.45
C SER A 459 7.06 -28.04 -27.79
N ASP A 460 8.21 -27.76 -27.19
CA ASP A 460 9.48 -28.46 -27.44
C ASP A 460 9.73 -29.56 -26.39
N TYR A 461 8.68 -29.96 -25.66
CA TYR A 461 8.75 -31.00 -24.65
C TYR A 461 9.26 -32.32 -25.24
N ASN A 462 10.30 -32.87 -24.62
CA ASN A 462 10.82 -34.18 -24.95
C ASN A 462 10.42 -35.19 -23.87
N PRO A 463 9.48 -36.13 -24.16
CA PRO A 463 9.02 -37.11 -23.19
C PRO A 463 10.08 -38.15 -22.80
N THR A 464 11.22 -38.19 -23.48
CA THR A 464 12.35 -39.07 -23.14
C THR A 464 13.27 -38.47 -22.07
N LYS A 465 13.14 -37.16 -21.80
CA LYS A 465 13.85 -36.45 -20.74
C LYS A 465 12.91 -36.26 -19.54
N ARG A 466 13.48 -36.11 -18.34
CA ARG A 466 12.69 -35.79 -17.13
C ARG A 466 12.05 -34.41 -17.27
N ASP A 467 10.85 -34.24 -16.73
CA ASP A 467 10.22 -32.92 -16.60
C ASP A 467 10.73 -32.26 -15.31
N ARG A 468 11.81 -31.48 -15.43
CA ARG A 468 12.45 -30.83 -14.28
C ARG A 468 11.62 -29.68 -13.73
N SER A 469 10.71 -29.10 -14.51
CA SER A 469 9.76 -28.10 -14.00
C SER A 469 8.70 -28.70 -13.07
N LEU A 470 8.31 -29.96 -13.27
CA LEU A 470 7.47 -30.70 -12.31
C LEU A 470 8.25 -31.18 -11.10
N GLU A 471 9.51 -31.58 -11.29
CA GLU A 471 10.45 -31.94 -10.22
C GLU A 471 10.70 -30.77 -9.28
N ALA A 472 11.00 -29.59 -9.83
CA ALA A 472 11.20 -28.37 -9.06
C ALA A 472 9.99 -28.02 -8.20
N GLU A 473 8.78 -28.07 -8.79
CA GLU A 473 7.55 -27.81 -8.05
C GLU A 473 7.31 -28.87 -6.96
N TYR A 474 7.63 -30.14 -7.23
CA TYR A 474 7.48 -31.22 -6.26
C TYR A 474 8.46 -31.08 -5.10
N ASP A 475 9.73 -30.83 -5.36
CA ASP A 475 10.77 -30.73 -4.33
C ASP A 475 10.45 -29.59 -3.36
N ALA A 476 10.03 -28.44 -3.89
CA ALA A 476 9.56 -27.30 -3.11
C ALA A 476 8.28 -27.64 -2.31
N PHE A 477 7.30 -28.32 -2.94
CA PHE A 477 6.06 -28.75 -2.29
C PHE A 477 6.31 -29.76 -1.16
N ALA A 478 7.21 -30.71 -1.38
CA ALA A 478 7.62 -31.73 -0.43
C ALA A 478 8.40 -31.13 0.73
N ALA A 479 9.29 -30.16 0.45
CA ALA A 479 10.06 -29.45 1.45
C ALA A 479 9.16 -28.74 2.48
N VAL A 480 8.10 -28.05 2.03
CA VAL A 480 7.15 -27.36 2.93
C VAL A 480 6.13 -28.28 3.61
N GLY A 481 6.22 -29.60 3.40
CA GLY A 481 5.35 -30.60 4.06
C GLY A 481 4.09 -30.96 3.27
N GLY A 482 3.98 -30.53 2.01
CA GLY A 482 2.84 -30.78 1.14
C GLY A 482 1.55 -30.08 1.60
N ALA A 483 0.41 -30.70 1.29
CA ALA A 483 -0.93 -30.17 1.54
C ALA A 483 -1.75 -31.14 2.41
N PRO A 484 -1.48 -31.22 3.73
CA PRO A 484 -2.19 -32.15 4.62
C PRO A 484 -3.70 -31.90 4.68
N GLY A 485 -4.16 -30.66 4.46
CA GLY A 485 -5.59 -30.31 4.36
C GLY A 485 -6.34 -30.98 3.20
N LEU A 486 -5.61 -31.57 2.24
CA LEU A 486 -6.14 -32.35 1.13
C LEU A 486 -5.88 -33.86 1.29
N GLY A 487 -5.28 -34.30 2.41
CA GLY A 487 -4.76 -35.65 2.55
C GLY A 487 -3.47 -35.91 1.77
N LEU A 488 -2.81 -34.85 1.27
CA LEU A 488 -1.57 -34.90 0.49
C LEU A 488 -0.38 -34.35 1.30
N GLY A 489 -0.38 -34.62 2.61
CA GLY A 489 0.72 -34.25 3.49
C GLY A 489 1.94 -35.11 3.22
N ILE A 490 3.11 -34.50 3.20
CA ILE A 490 4.39 -35.20 3.02
C ILE A 490 5.11 -35.21 4.37
N GLY A 491 5.28 -36.41 4.92
CA GLY A 491 5.91 -36.64 6.21
C GLY A 491 7.43 -36.52 6.18
N THR A 492 8.10 -37.43 6.89
CA THR A 492 9.57 -37.49 6.94
C THR A 492 10.14 -37.92 5.58
N LEU A 493 11.11 -37.16 5.07
CA LEU A 493 11.83 -37.45 3.83
C LEU A 493 13.28 -37.78 4.18
N ASN A 494 13.72 -39.00 3.86
CA ASN A 494 15.05 -39.51 4.20
C ASN A 494 15.53 -39.17 5.64
N GLY A 495 14.67 -39.38 6.63
CA GLY A 495 14.98 -39.08 8.04
C GLY A 495 14.77 -37.62 8.46
N VAL A 496 14.48 -36.70 7.54
CA VAL A 496 14.22 -35.29 7.83
C VAL A 496 12.72 -35.03 7.97
N ALA A 497 12.26 -34.76 9.19
CA ALA A 497 10.84 -34.47 9.48
C ALA A 497 10.38 -33.12 8.90
N PRO A 498 9.08 -32.86 8.74
CA PRO A 498 8.57 -31.53 8.36
C PRO A 498 8.89 -30.47 9.41
N VAL A 499 9.05 -29.21 8.96
CA VAL A 499 9.28 -28.08 9.88
C VAL A 499 8.02 -27.84 10.72
N THR A 500 8.21 -27.68 12.03
CA THR A 500 7.08 -27.50 12.95
C THR A 500 6.33 -26.23 12.65
N GLY A 501 5.00 -26.34 12.45
CA GLY A 501 4.13 -25.20 12.19
C GLY A 501 4.18 -24.68 10.75
N VAL A 502 5.00 -25.26 9.86
CA VAL A 502 5.00 -24.95 8.43
C VAL A 502 4.06 -25.90 7.69
N THR A 503 3.15 -25.36 6.88
CA THR A 503 2.24 -26.15 6.03
C THR A 503 1.58 -25.28 4.98
N LEU A 504 1.27 -25.83 3.80
CA LEU A 504 0.46 -25.11 2.82
C LEU A 504 -1.02 -25.06 3.25
N PRO A 505 -1.67 -23.89 3.25
CA PRO A 505 -3.08 -23.73 3.61
C PRO A 505 -4.00 -24.08 2.41
N LEU A 506 -3.79 -25.25 1.81
CA LEU A 506 -4.61 -25.76 0.72
C LEU A 506 -5.74 -26.65 1.27
N THR A 507 -6.97 -26.24 0.99
CA THR A 507 -8.21 -27.00 1.23
C THR A 507 -8.98 -27.13 -0.08
N GLN A 508 -10.01 -27.98 -0.14
CA GLN A 508 -10.79 -28.19 -1.38
C GLN A 508 -11.30 -26.87 -2.01
N ASP A 509 -11.61 -25.87 -1.18
CA ASP A 509 -12.11 -24.56 -1.63
C ASP A 509 -11.01 -23.56 -2.02
N GLN A 510 -9.73 -23.86 -1.74
CA GLN A 510 -8.58 -22.98 -1.97
C GLN A 510 -7.65 -23.51 -3.06
N MET A 511 -8.15 -24.39 -3.93
CA MET A 511 -7.39 -24.99 -5.03
C MET A 511 -7.37 -24.15 -6.31
N ARG A 512 -8.26 -23.15 -6.38
CA ARG A 512 -8.53 -22.36 -7.57
C ARG A 512 -8.68 -20.90 -7.25
N ILE A 513 -8.39 -20.08 -8.24
CA ILE A 513 -8.61 -18.64 -8.22
C ILE A 513 -9.44 -18.30 -9.43
N ASP A 514 -10.54 -17.60 -9.20
CA ASP A 514 -11.37 -17.04 -10.26
C ASP A 514 -11.00 -15.56 -10.45
N LEU A 515 -10.44 -15.25 -11.60
CA LEU A 515 -10.09 -13.91 -12.04
C LEU A 515 -11.04 -13.51 -13.17
N VAL A 516 -12.21 -12.99 -12.82
CA VAL A 516 -13.20 -12.41 -13.76
C VAL A 516 -13.43 -13.34 -14.97
N GLY A 517 -13.81 -14.60 -14.71
CA GLY A 517 -14.11 -15.59 -15.74
C GLY A 517 -12.90 -16.43 -16.18
N VAL A 518 -11.72 -16.20 -15.59
CA VAL A 518 -10.52 -17.02 -15.78
C VAL A 518 -10.30 -17.84 -14.51
N THR A 519 -10.56 -19.14 -14.57
CA THR A 519 -10.26 -20.05 -13.47
C THR A 519 -8.84 -20.58 -13.60
N LEU A 520 -7.99 -20.27 -12.62
CA LEU A 520 -6.62 -20.74 -12.54
C LEU A 520 -6.44 -21.69 -11.38
N ASP A 521 -5.68 -22.75 -11.59
CA ASP A 521 -5.31 -23.68 -10.54
C ASP A 521 -4.02 -23.23 -9.84
N ILE A 522 -3.99 -23.44 -8.53
CA ILE A 522 -2.91 -22.94 -7.67
C ILE A 522 -1.65 -23.84 -7.72
N VAL A 523 -1.82 -25.15 -7.95
CA VAL A 523 -0.73 -26.12 -8.07
C VAL A 523 -1.10 -27.08 -9.18
N GLY A 524 -0.42 -27.01 -10.32
CA GLY A 524 -0.74 -27.81 -11.52
C GLY A 524 -2.21 -27.70 -12.02
N PRO A 525 -2.56 -28.31 -13.16
CA PRO A 525 -3.92 -28.22 -13.71
C PRO A 525 -4.90 -29.20 -13.06
N GLY A 526 -6.20 -28.85 -13.05
CA GLY A 526 -7.31 -29.72 -12.67
C GLY A 526 -7.78 -29.62 -11.22
N GLY A 527 -7.59 -28.47 -10.56
CA GLY A 527 -7.94 -28.26 -9.15
C GLY A 527 -7.18 -29.23 -8.24
N ILE A 528 -7.91 -30.05 -7.47
CA ILE A 528 -7.30 -31.07 -6.60
C ILE A 528 -6.45 -32.11 -7.37
N GLN A 529 -6.70 -32.30 -8.67
CA GLN A 529 -5.88 -33.20 -9.49
C GLN A 529 -4.44 -32.72 -9.64
N GLY A 530 -4.19 -31.41 -9.59
CA GLY A 530 -2.85 -30.85 -9.74
C GLY A 530 -1.91 -31.28 -8.60
N PRO A 531 -2.20 -30.99 -7.32
CA PRO A 531 -1.42 -31.51 -6.20
C PRO A 531 -1.40 -33.03 -6.14
N SER A 532 -2.48 -33.70 -6.52
CA SER A 532 -2.54 -35.17 -6.53
C SER A 532 -1.54 -35.75 -7.53
N ARG A 533 -1.47 -35.18 -8.74
CA ARG A 533 -0.47 -35.56 -9.76
C ARG A 533 0.93 -35.21 -9.32
N LEU A 534 1.12 -34.07 -8.66
CA LEU A 534 2.42 -33.67 -8.13
C LEU A 534 2.91 -34.66 -7.06
N ALA A 535 2.05 -35.06 -6.13
CA ALA A 535 2.36 -36.07 -5.12
C ALA A 535 2.61 -37.46 -5.74
N GLN A 536 1.84 -37.85 -6.76
CA GLN A 536 2.06 -39.10 -7.50
C GLN A 536 3.39 -39.10 -8.25
N PHE A 537 3.74 -37.98 -8.88
CA PHE A 537 5.02 -37.78 -9.54
C PHE A 537 6.17 -37.88 -8.53
N GLY A 538 6.02 -37.26 -7.37
CA GLY A 538 6.94 -37.43 -6.26
C GLY A 538 7.22 -38.87 -5.85
N ALA A 539 6.18 -39.70 -5.83
CA ALA A 539 6.32 -41.12 -5.52
C ALA A 539 7.16 -41.89 -6.56
N THR A 540 7.35 -41.37 -7.77
CA THR A 540 8.21 -41.97 -8.79
C THR A 540 9.64 -41.46 -8.74
N LEU A 541 9.89 -40.29 -8.15
CA LEU A 541 11.22 -39.68 -8.10
C LEU A 541 12.20 -40.44 -7.22
N GLY A 542 11.77 -41.34 -6.34
CA GLY A 542 12.67 -42.00 -5.39
C GLY A 542 13.00 -41.07 -4.22
N ILE A 543 14.07 -41.36 -3.48
CA ILE A 543 14.46 -40.60 -2.29
C ILE A 543 15.85 -40.00 -2.55
N GLY A 544 15.97 -38.67 -2.37
CA GLY A 544 17.24 -37.96 -2.42
C GLY A 544 18.08 -38.12 -1.16
N ASP A 545 19.34 -37.70 -1.20
CA ASP A 545 20.21 -37.67 -0.02
C ASP A 545 20.19 -36.28 0.62
N PRO A 546 19.67 -36.10 1.84
CA PRO A 546 19.62 -34.79 2.51
C PRO A 546 21.00 -34.16 2.73
N ASN A 547 22.09 -34.88 2.45
CA ASN A 547 23.47 -34.42 2.58
C ASN A 547 24.22 -34.32 1.24
N SER A 548 23.56 -34.52 0.08
CA SER A 548 24.24 -34.48 -1.23
C SER A 548 24.73 -33.09 -1.64
N GLY A 549 24.28 -32.03 -0.98
CA GLY A 549 24.66 -30.64 -1.26
C GLY A 549 25.27 -29.93 -0.07
N VAL A 550 25.97 -28.85 -0.36
CA VAL A 550 26.48 -27.91 0.66
C VAL A 550 25.47 -26.78 0.80
N ASN A 551 24.96 -26.59 2.02
CA ASN A 551 24.22 -25.38 2.35
C ASN A 551 25.23 -24.24 2.33
N GLU A 552 25.02 -23.27 1.44
CA GLU A 552 25.80 -22.03 1.37
C GLU A 552 25.09 -20.97 2.22
N PRO A 553 25.67 -20.59 3.36
CA PRO A 553 25.03 -19.61 4.21
C PRO A 553 25.30 -18.18 3.71
N VAL A 554 24.39 -17.25 3.99
CA VAL A 554 24.32 -15.99 3.24
C VAL A 554 24.69 -14.81 4.15
N ASN A 555 25.89 -14.26 3.97
CA ASN A 555 26.37 -13.01 4.59
C ASN A 555 27.63 -12.50 3.87
N GLY A 556 27.89 -11.19 3.95
CA GLY A 556 29.11 -10.59 3.42
C GLY A 556 30.35 -11.12 4.14
N GLY A 557 31.14 -11.95 3.45
CA GLY A 557 32.39 -12.50 3.97
C GLY A 557 32.31 -13.85 4.68
N GLY A 558 31.21 -14.61 4.56
CA GLY A 558 31.06 -15.95 5.12
C GLY A 558 29.96 -16.07 6.18
N ALA A 559 29.72 -17.28 6.68
CA ALA A 559 28.43 -17.88 6.41
C ALA A 559 27.63 -18.36 7.66
N ALA A 560 26.43 -17.78 7.89
CA ALA A 560 25.35 -18.36 8.71
C ALA A 560 23.98 -18.26 8.02
N LEU A 561 23.04 -19.18 8.32
CA LEU A 561 21.64 -19.08 7.90
C LEU A 561 20.98 -17.92 8.64
N LEU A 562 20.38 -16.99 7.91
CA LEU A 562 19.79 -15.80 8.50
C LEU A 562 18.38 -16.08 9.01
N PRO A 563 18.00 -15.59 10.20
CA PRO A 563 16.60 -15.53 10.55
C PRO A 563 15.89 -14.54 9.60
N GLY A 564 14.69 -14.90 9.18
CA GLY A 564 13.81 -14.01 8.43
C GLY A 564 13.53 -12.75 9.23
N LEU A 565 13.53 -11.60 8.57
CA LEU A 565 13.11 -10.37 9.23
C LEU A 565 11.59 -10.27 9.22
N GLY A 566 11.08 -9.54 10.20
CA GLY A 566 9.67 -9.21 10.24
C GLY A 566 9.42 -8.32 9.05
N VAL A 567 8.50 -8.72 8.17
CA VAL A 567 8.09 -7.83 7.09
C VAL A 567 7.35 -6.67 7.74
N PRO A 568 7.79 -5.42 7.49
CA PRO A 568 7.03 -4.27 7.93
C PRO A 568 5.64 -4.35 7.30
N ASP A 569 4.61 -4.45 8.12
CA ASP A 569 3.24 -4.31 7.62
C ASP A 569 2.90 -2.81 7.51
N GLY A 570 2.36 -2.39 6.36
CA GLY A 570 2.10 -0.98 6.07
C GLY A 570 1.92 -0.70 4.59
N TRP A 571 1.87 0.59 4.23
CA TRP A 571 1.70 1.03 2.85
C TRP A 571 3.02 0.92 2.06
N LEU A 572 3.00 0.23 0.91
CA LEU A 572 4.13 0.23 -0.05
C LEU A 572 4.43 1.65 -0.55
N VAL A 573 3.36 2.41 -0.82
CA VAL A 573 3.34 3.84 -1.11
C VAL A 573 2.38 4.49 -0.12
N THR A 574 2.87 5.42 0.70
CA THR A 574 2.01 6.09 1.68
C THR A 574 0.93 6.89 0.94
N PRO A 575 -0.36 6.74 1.32
CA PRO A 575 -1.42 7.61 0.82
C PRO A 575 -1.02 9.08 1.03
N HIS A 576 -1.12 9.85 -0.03
CA HIS A 576 -0.76 11.27 -0.08
C HIS A 576 -1.83 12.02 -0.89
N ASP A 577 -1.83 13.34 -0.81
CA ASP A 577 -2.80 14.16 -1.52
C ASP A 577 -2.53 14.14 -3.03
N GLY A 578 -3.57 13.86 -3.81
CA GLY A 578 -3.60 14.04 -5.26
C GLY A 578 -4.43 15.27 -5.64
N VAL A 579 -4.51 15.57 -6.95
CA VAL A 579 -5.40 16.64 -7.44
C VAL A 579 -6.85 16.20 -7.26
N GLY A 580 -7.56 16.81 -6.30
CA GLY A 580 -8.98 16.57 -6.05
C GLY A 580 -9.30 15.36 -5.15
N ILE A 581 -8.29 14.71 -4.56
CA ILE A 581 -8.46 13.61 -3.60
C ILE A 581 -7.37 13.67 -2.52
N THR A 582 -7.74 13.62 -1.25
CA THR A 582 -6.78 13.71 -0.14
C THR A 582 -6.19 12.35 0.23
N ALA A 583 -5.04 12.33 0.88
CA ALA A 583 -4.40 11.16 1.46
C ALA A 583 -5.36 10.34 2.35
N ALA A 584 -6.19 11.05 3.12
CA ALA A 584 -7.21 10.45 3.98
C ALA A 584 -8.32 9.77 3.16
N GLN A 585 -8.76 10.41 2.08
CA GLN A 585 -9.75 9.84 1.16
C GLN A 585 -9.18 8.62 0.41
N VAL A 586 -7.91 8.68 -0.03
CA VAL A 586 -7.22 7.52 -0.62
C VAL A 586 -7.14 6.36 0.36
N THR A 587 -6.75 6.64 1.61
CA THR A 587 -6.71 5.63 2.69
C THR A 587 -8.07 4.97 2.91
N GLN A 588 -9.13 5.79 3.00
CA GLN A 588 -10.49 5.32 3.21
C GLN A 588 -10.97 4.46 2.04
N ILE A 589 -10.72 4.87 0.79
CA ILE A 589 -11.09 4.11 -0.40
C ILE A 589 -10.38 2.75 -0.41
N ILE A 590 -9.09 2.70 -0.08
CA ILE A 590 -8.35 1.43 -0.06
C ILE A 590 -8.87 0.51 1.04
N GLN A 591 -9.12 1.03 2.24
CA GLN A 591 -9.68 0.23 3.34
C GLN A 591 -11.08 -0.32 3.00
N GLN A 592 -11.93 0.51 2.40
CA GLN A 592 -13.24 0.08 1.90
C GLN A 592 -13.11 -0.96 0.79
N GLY A 593 -12.16 -0.79 -0.13
CA GLY A 593 -11.85 -1.75 -1.19
C GLY A 593 -11.38 -3.09 -0.63
N VAL A 594 -10.49 -3.11 0.37
CA VAL A 594 -10.03 -4.32 1.06
C VAL A 594 -11.18 -5.02 1.79
N ALA A 595 -11.99 -4.26 2.54
CA ALA A 595 -13.15 -4.80 3.23
C ALA A 595 -14.16 -5.40 2.26
N GLN A 596 -14.45 -4.68 1.16
CA GLN A 596 -15.37 -5.14 0.13
C GLN A 596 -14.80 -6.34 -0.63
N ALA A 597 -13.51 -6.36 -0.95
CA ALA A 597 -12.85 -7.53 -1.55
C ALA A 597 -12.92 -8.75 -0.63
N GLY A 598 -12.80 -8.57 0.70
CA GLY A 598 -13.02 -9.62 1.69
C GLY A 598 -14.44 -10.18 1.64
N LEU A 599 -15.45 -9.30 1.57
CA LEU A 599 -16.87 -9.70 1.46
C LEU A 599 -17.18 -10.36 0.12
N THR A 600 -16.67 -9.82 -0.98
CA THR A 600 -16.83 -10.36 -2.33
C THR A 600 -16.12 -11.71 -2.47
N ARG A 601 -14.92 -11.88 -1.88
CA ARG A 601 -14.22 -13.18 -1.81
C ARG A 601 -15.00 -14.22 -1.00
N ALA A 602 -15.77 -13.80 0.01
CA ALA A 602 -16.70 -14.68 0.73
C ALA A 602 -17.96 -15.02 -0.09
N ALA A 603 -18.46 -14.08 -0.91
CA ALA A 603 -19.65 -14.25 -1.75
C ALA A 603 -19.39 -15.00 -3.08
N ILE A 604 -18.16 -14.95 -3.61
CA ILE A 604 -17.76 -15.64 -4.85
C ILE A 604 -17.48 -17.15 -4.62
N ARG A 605 -17.47 -17.63 -3.36
CA ARG A 605 -17.53 -19.07 -3.10
C ARG A 605 -18.91 -19.59 -3.49
N LEU A 606 -19.08 -19.93 -4.76
CA LEU A 606 -20.17 -20.78 -5.21
C LEU A 606 -20.05 -22.11 -4.43
N PRO A 607 -21.12 -22.57 -3.75
CA PRO A 607 -21.12 -23.89 -3.14
C PRO A 607 -20.72 -24.92 -4.20
N VAL A 608 -19.78 -25.80 -3.85
CA VAL A 608 -19.32 -26.86 -4.74
C VAL A 608 -20.54 -27.63 -5.28
N GLY A 609 -20.82 -27.48 -6.59
CA GLY A 609 -21.96 -28.11 -7.26
C GLY A 609 -23.06 -27.17 -7.78
N SER A 610 -23.04 -25.87 -7.47
CA SER A 610 -24.02 -24.93 -8.04
C SER A 610 -23.69 -24.60 -9.51
N ARG A 611 -24.67 -24.73 -10.41
CA ARG A 611 -24.59 -24.25 -11.79
C ARG A 611 -25.21 -22.87 -11.90
N THR A 612 -24.46 -21.90 -12.41
CA THR A 612 -24.99 -20.58 -12.77
C THR A 612 -25.39 -20.58 -14.25
N SER A 613 -26.65 -20.24 -14.54
CA SER A 613 -27.07 -19.84 -15.88
C SER A 613 -26.76 -18.35 -16.02
N MET A 614 -26.01 -17.95 -17.06
CA MET A 614 -25.99 -16.55 -17.46
C MET A 614 -27.40 -16.17 -17.95
N VAL A 615 -27.93 -15.06 -17.47
CA VAL A 615 -29.15 -14.41 -18.01
C VAL A 615 -28.71 -13.43 -19.09
#